data_AF-A0A9E2G2Y1-F1
#
_entry.id   AF-A0A9E2G2Y1-F1
#
_cell.length_a   1.000
_cell.length_b   1.000
_cell.length_c   1.000
_cell.angle_alpha   90.00
_cell.angle_beta   90.00
_cell.angle_gamma   90.00
#
_symmetry.space_group_name_H-M   'P 1'
#
loop_
_entity.id
_entity.type
_entity.pdbx_description
1 polymer ?
#
loop_
_entity_poly.entity_id
_entity_poly.type
_entity_poly.pdbx_seq_one_letter_code
_entity_poly.pdbx_strand_id
1 'polypeptide(L)'
;MMNPNDRTIHHRQARPFLLLCCLGWTLLACNFDTTGLQGQNSNNTNNLNNLNNLNNANNNNNLNSVTPVCANGLVETPEACDDGNATPDDGCSPLCVIDDGYSCTGAPSTCTP
;
A
#
# COMPACT_ATOMS: atom_id res chain seq x y z
N MET A 1 -19.55 -13.54 26.67
CA MET A 1 -19.69 -14.12 25.31
C MET A 1 -18.96 -13.16 24.38
N MET A 2 -17.69 -13.42 24.06
CA MET A 2 -16.87 -12.51 23.24
C MET A 2 -16.95 -12.88 21.76
N ASN A 3 -17.10 -11.86 20.92
CA ASN A 3 -17.21 -11.90 19.46
C ASN A 3 -15.84 -12.13 18.81
N PRO A 4 -15.71 -13.03 17.82
CA PRO A 4 -14.44 -13.33 17.15
C PRO A 4 -13.87 -12.23 16.22
N ASN A 5 -14.41 -11.01 16.22
CA ASN A 5 -13.94 -9.92 15.35
C ASN A 5 -13.07 -8.84 16.04
N ASP A 6 -12.59 -9.07 17.26
CA ASP A 6 -11.70 -8.11 17.93
C ASP A 6 -10.22 -8.38 17.56
N ARG A 7 -9.72 -7.67 16.54
CA ARG A 7 -8.29 -7.58 16.22
C ARG A 7 -7.73 -6.25 16.72
N THR A 8 -7.52 -6.16 18.02
CA THR A 8 -6.59 -5.19 18.58
C THR A 8 -5.15 -5.63 18.27
N ILE A 9 -4.62 -5.12 17.15
CA ILE A 9 -3.18 -5.12 16.87
C ILE A 9 -2.56 -4.10 17.84
N HIS A 10 -2.12 -4.57 19.00
CA HIS A 10 -1.16 -3.83 19.81
C HIS A 10 0.20 -4.51 19.73
N HIS A 11 1.07 -3.79 19.02
CA HIS A 11 2.48 -3.62 19.30
C HIS A 11 3.33 -4.89 19.43
N ARG A 12 4.08 -5.14 18.36
CA ARG A 12 5.50 -5.51 18.44
C ARG A 12 6.11 -4.90 19.70
N GLN A 13 6.73 -5.69 20.58
CA GLN A 13 8.08 -5.48 21.12
C GLN A 13 8.56 -6.74 21.90
N ALA A 14 9.82 -7.12 21.64
CA ALA A 14 10.78 -7.85 22.49
C ALA A 14 10.37 -9.20 23.11
N ARG A 15 11.00 -10.35 22.75
CA ARG A 15 12.24 -10.95 23.35
C ARG A 15 12.09 -11.20 24.87
N PRO A 16 12.73 -12.20 25.56
CA PRO A 16 13.51 -13.37 25.15
C PRO A 16 13.33 -14.60 26.10
N PHE A 17 12.80 -15.73 25.68
CA PHE A 17 12.98 -16.99 26.44
C PHE A 17 13.30 -18.12 25.47
N LEU A 18 14.55 -18.08 24.99
CA LEU A 18 15.30 -19.29 24.69
C LEU A 18 15.28 -20.14 25.96
N LEU A 19 14.40 -21.14 26.05
CA LEU A 19 14.66 -22.36 26.82
C LEU A 19 13.53 -23.36 26.57
N LEU A 20 13.90 -24.59 26.23
CA LEU A 20 13.11 -25.82 26.40
C LEU A 20 12.03 -26.17 25.35
N CYS A 21 12.40 -26.25 24.07
CA CYS A 21 11.68 -27.13 23.12
C CYS A 21 12.58 -28.11 22.34
N CYS A 22 13.88 -28.15 22.61
CA CYS A 22 14.82 -29.01 21.86
C CYS A 22 15.11 -30.38 22.48
N LEU A 23 14.32 -30.87 23.45
CA LEU A 23 14.47 -32.23 23.97
C LEU A 23 13.19 -33.02 23.75
N GLY A 24 13.04 -33.57 22.54
CA GLY A 24 11.97 -34.53 22.33
C GLY A 24 11.46 -34.58 20.91
N TRP A 25 12.31 -35.04 20.00
CA TRP A 25 11.87 -35.97 18.96
C TRP A 25 10.79 -35.43 18.02
N THR A 26 11.22 -34.74 16.97
CA THR A 26 10.83 -35.10 15.61
C THR A 26 11.79 -34.38 14.67
N LEU A 27 12.60 -35.18 13.97
CA LEU A 27 13.33 -34.74 12.80
C LEU A 27 12.32 -34.20 11.78
N LEU A 28 12.40 -32.91 11.44
CA LEU A 28 12.59 -32.47 10.06
C LEU A 28 12.78 -30.95 10.04
N ALA A 29 13.94 -30.49 9.60
CA ALA A 29 14.14 -29.10 9.26
C ALA A 29 13.24 -28.78 8.05
N CYS A 30 12.38 -27.77 8.18
CA CYS A 30 11.87 -27.06 7.02
C CYS A 30 12.75 -25.81 6.86
N ASN A 31 13.84 -25.96 6.13
CA ASN A 31 14.48 -24.81 5.51
C ASN A 31 13.47 -24.18 4.53
N PHE A 32 13.21 -22.90 4.79
CA PHE A 32 12.79 -21.83 3.89
C PHE A 32 12.71 -22.18 2.39
N ASP A 33 11.53 -22.03 1.79
CA ASP A 33 11.39 -21.82 0.35
C ASP A 33 10.36 -20.70 0.07
N THR A 34 10.71 -19.82 -0.86
CA THR A 34 10.31 -18.40 -0.98
C THR A 34 9.25 -18.11 -2.03
N THR A 35 8.39 -19.05 -2.40
CA THR A 35 7.56 -18.91 -3.62
C THR A 35 6.05 -18.73 -3.38
N GLY A 36 5.61 -18.30 -2.18
CA GLY A 36 4.19 -18.39 -1.78
C GLY A 36 3.46 -17.15 -1.25
N LEU A 37 4.03 -15.95 -1.24
CA LEU A 37 3.29 -14.70 -0.88
C LEU A 37 2.45 -14.15 -2.04
N GLN A 38 1.79 -15.01 -2.81
CA GLN A 38 0.67 -14.62 -3.67
C GLN A 38 -0.43 -15.67 -3.57
N GLY A 39 -1.15 -15.64 -2.45
CA GLY A 39 -2.51 -16.16 -2.39
C GLY A 39 -3.43 -15.29 -3.23
N GLN A 40 -3.39 -15.46 -4.56
CA GLN A 40 -4.45 -15.03 -5.46
C GLN A 40 -5.60 -16.04 -5.36
N ASN A 41 -6.66 -15.67 -4.63
CA ASN A 41 -7.96 -16.32 -4.78
C ASN A 41 -8.53 -15.92 -6.15
N SER A 42 -8.18 -16.68 -7.19
CA SER A 42 -8.64 -16.52 -8.56
C SER A 42 -9.86 -17.41 -8.77
N ASN A 43 -11.06 -16.85 -8.65
CA ASN A 43 -12.34 -17.45 -9.09
C ASN A 43 -13.33 -16.39 -9.59
N ASN A 44 -12.85 -15.40 -10.36
CA ASN A 44 -13.69 -14.61 -11.25
C ASN A 44 -12.93 -14.32 -12.55
N THR A 45 -12.99 -15.27 -13.47
CA THR A 45 -12.36 -15.20 -14.80
C THR A 45 -13.41 -15.10 -15.92
N ASN A 46 -14.47 -14.30 -15.77
CA ASN A 46 -15.39 -14.02 -16.87
C ASN A 46 -15.95 -12.59 -16.81
N ASN A 47 -15.20 -11.62 -17.33
CA ASN A 47 -15.68 -10.58 -18.27
C ASN A 47 -14.63 -9.47 -18.43
N LEU A 48 -13.59 -9.73 -19.23
CA LEU A 48 -12.57 -8.73 -19.57
C LEU A 48 -12.94 -7.87 -20.81
N ASN A 49 -14.21 -7.84 -21.23
CA ASN A 49 -14.66 -7.07 -22.39
C ASN A 49 -15.84 -6.12 -22.11
N ASN A 50 -16.18 -5.81 -20.85
CA ASN A 50 -17.22 -4.82 -20.56
C ASN A 50 -16.71 -3.71 -19.64
N LEU A 51 -16.18 -2.66 -20.25
CA LEU A 51 -15.59 -1.46 -19.64
C LEU A 51 -16.62 -0.52 -18.96
N ASN A 52 -17.72 -1.03 -18.39
CA ASN A 52 -18.83 -0.18 -17.90
C ASN A 52 -19.39 -0.55 -16.50
N ASN A 53 -18.61 -1.10 -15.57
CA ASN A 53 -19.11 -1.33 -14.19
C ASN A 53 -18.05 -0.99 -13.13
N LEU A 54 -17.99 0.29 -12.74
CA LEU A 54 -17.00 0.88 -11.83
C LEU A 54 -17.50 0.99 -10.38
N ASN A 55 -18.35 0.06 -9.90
CA ASN A 55 -19.00 0.21 -8.59
C ASN A 55 -18.95 -1.05 -7.68
N ASN A 56 -17.97 -1.96 -7.83
CA ASN A 56 -17.87 -3.13 -6.94
C ASN A 56 -16.47 -3.26 -6.31
N ALA A 57 -16.35 -2.82 -5.07
CA ALA A 57 -15.12 -2.67 -4.30
C ALA A 57 -14.60 -4.01 -3.70
N ASN A 58 -14.24 -5.00 -4.53
CA ASN A 58 -13.59 -6.23 -4.06
C ASN A 58 -12.86 -7.07 -5.15
N ASN A 59 -12.30 -6.46 -6.21
CA ASN A 59 -11.37 -7.16 -7.11
C ASN A 59 -9.99 -6.48 -7.15
N ASN A 60 -9.07 -7.04 -6.37
CA ASN A 60 -7.66 -6.68 -6.33
C ASN A 60 -6.87 -7.31 -7.49
N ASN A 61 -7.26 -7.04 -8.75
CA ASN A 61 -6.33 -6.94 -9.89
C ASN A 61 -6.96 -6.27 -11.13
N ASN A 62 -7.51 -5.06 -10.99
CA ASN A 62 -7.65 -4.06 -12.06
C ASN A 62 -8.19 -2.76 -11.43
N LEU A 63 -7.29 -1.99 -10.84
CA LEU A 63 -7.61 -0.73 -10.20
C LEU A 63 -7.09 0.41 -11.09
N ASN A 64 -7.82 0.72 -12.16
CA ASN A 64 -7.78 2.09 -12.66
C ASN A 64 -8.47 2.96 -11.60
N SER A 65 -7.76 3.23 -10.51
CA SER A 65 -8.15 4.16 -9.48
C SER A 65 -8.12 5.54 -10.10
N VAL A 66 -9.23 5.95 -10.73
CA VAL A 66 -9.35 7.29 -11.35
C VAL A 66 -9.50 8.39 -10.29
N THR A 67 -9.18 8.10 -9.03
CA THR A 67 -9.11 9.08 -7.97
C THR A 67 -7.65 9.50 -7.83
N PRO A 68 -7.31 10.75 -8.17
CA PRO A 68 -5.95 11.27 -7.99
C PRO A 68 -5.55 11.15 -6.51
N VAL A 69 -4.33 10.68 -6.26
CA VAL A 69 -3.81 10.47 -4.91
C VAL A 69 -2.57 11.32 -4.71
N CYS A 70 -2.74 12.40 -3.94
CA CYS A 70 -1.61 13.24 -3.57
C CYS A 70 -0.55 12.48 -2.76
N ALA A 71 0.71 12.84 -3.00
CA ALA A 71 1.92 12.23 -2.43
C ALA A 71 2.22 10.82 -2.96
N ASN A 72 1.72 10.45 -4.14
CA ASN A 72 2.04 9.19 -4.82
C ASN A 72 3.20 9.31 -5.83
N GLY A 73 3.68 10.53 -6.07
CA GLY A 73 4.76 10.87 -7.01
C GLY A 73 4.33 10.91 -8.48
N LEU A 74 3.04 10.85 -8.77
CA LEU A 74 2.44 10.96 -10.10
C LEU A 74 1.58 12.22 -10.12
N VAL A 75 1.70 13.03 -11.18
CA VAL A 75 0.83 14.19 -11.34
C VAL A 75 -0.43 13.75 -12.09
N GLU A 76 -1.52 13.59 -11.36
CA GLU A 76 -2.83 13.20 -11.88
C GLU A 76 -3.78 14.40 -11.93
N THR A 77 -4.75 14.48 -12.85
CA THR A 77 -5.71 15.59 -12.84
C THR A 77 -6.64 15.47 -11.62
N PRO A 78 -6.80 16.50 -10.75
CA PRO A 78 -6.49 17.92 -10.94
C PRO A 78 -5.28 18.46 -10.13
N GLU A 79 -4.31 17.63 -9.80
CA GLU A 79 -3.09 18.01 -9.09
C GLU A 79 -2.24 18.97 -9.92
N ALA A 80 -1.69 19.99 -9.27
CA ALA A 80 -0.74 20.93 -9.89
C ALA A 80 0.72 20.47 -9.74
N CYS A 81 0.99 19.65 -8.73
CA CYS A 81 2.27 19.02 -8.42
C CYS A 81 2.02 17.74 -7.62
N ASP A 82 2.97 16.82 -7.62
CA ASP A 82 3.06 15.70 -6.66
C ASP A 82 4.53 15.31 -6.51
N ASP A 83 5.14 15.67 -5.39
CA ASP A 83 6.55 15.44 -5.08
C ASP A 83 6.80 14.13 -4.31
N GLY A 84 5.77 13.29 -4.19
CA GLY A 84 5.82 12.01 -3.50
C GLY A 84 5.79 12.11 -1.97
N ASN A 85 5.50 13.29 -1.41
CA ASN A 85 5.40 13.47 0.03
C ASN A 85 4.28 14.48 0.42
N ALA A 86 4.04 14.65 1.71
CA ALA A 86 2.97 15.52 2.24
C ALA A 86 3.53 16.56 3.24
N THR A 87 4.77 16.98 3.03
CA THR A 87 5.45 17.98 3.84
C THR A 87 5.04 19.36 3.32
N PRO A 88 4.45 20.22 4.16
CA PRO A 88 4.15 21.59 3.74
C PRO A 88 5.43 22.43 3.59
N ASP A 89 5.36 23.51 2.81
CA ASP A 89 6.42 24.52 2.63
C ASP A 89 7.69 24.00 1.89
N ASP A 90 7.61 22.89 1.15
CA ASP A 90 8.67 22.39 0.26
C ASP A 90 8.42 22.69 -1.23
N GLY A 91 7.30 23.35 -1.53
CA GLY A 91 6.89 23.74 -2.87
C GLY A 91 5.68 22.99 -3.40
N CYS A 92 5.34 21.83 -2.82
CA CYS A 92 4.11 21.12 -3.13
C CYS A 92 3.31 20.83 -1.86
N SER A 93 2.21 21.57 -1.65
CA SER A 93 1.38 21.40 -0.47
C SER A 93 0.80 19.97 -0.35
N PRO A 94 0.37 19.54 0.85
CA PRO A 94 -0.32 18.26 1.06
C PRO A 94 -1.66 18.11 0.32
N LEU A 95 -2.10 19.17 -0.37
CA LEU A 95 -3.28 19.20 -1.23
C LEU A 95 -2.91 19.16 -2.72
N CYS A 96 -1.63 18.92 -3.05
CA CYS A 96 -1.09 18.88 -4.40
C CYS A 96 -1.31 20.18 -5.18
N VAL A 97 -1.19 21.30 -4.45
CA VAL A 97 -1.16 22.68 -4.96
C VAL A 97 0.25 23.21 -4.79
N ILE A 98 0.77 23.91 -5.80
CA ILE A 98 2.08 24.57 -5.76
C ILE A 98 2.05 25.68 -4.70
N ASP A 99 3.04 25.71 -3.82
CA ASP A 99 3.17 26.76 -2.81
C ASP A 99 3.57 28.11 -3.44
N ASP A 100 3.16 29.21 -2.81
CA ASP A 100 3.46 30.56 -3.32
C ASP A 100 4.97 30.79 -3.45
N GLY A 101 5.39 31.21 -4.64
CA GLY A 101 6.80 31.48 -4.93
C GLY A 101 7.61 30.25 -5.28
N TYR A 102 6.99 29.10 -5.58
CA TYR A 102 7.67 27.92 -6.11
C TYR A 102 7.28 27.63 -7.56
N SER A 103 8.17 26.94 -8.26
CA SER A 103 7.96 26.33 -9.57
C SER A 103 8.26 24.85 -9.49
N CYS A 104 7.27 24.01 -9.79
CA CYS A 104 7.41 22.56 -9.79
C CYS A 104 7.45 22.00 -11.21
N THR A 105 8.33 21.03 -11.46
CA THR A 105 8.42 20.34 -12.76
C THR A 105 8.62 18.84 -12.60
N GLY A 106 8.16 18.05 -13.58
CA GLY A 106 8.32 16.60 -13.59
C GLY A 106 7.25 15.83 -12.81
N ALA A 107 7.40 14.50 -12.80
CA ALA A 107 6.59 13.55 -12.04
C ALA A 107 7.52 12.39 -11.61
N PRO A 108 7.94 12.31 -10.33
CA PRO A 108 7.58 13.20 -9.22
C PRO A 108 8.03 14.65 -9.43
N SER A 109 7.23 15.59 -8.94
CA SER A 109 7.51 17.02 -8.99
C SER A 109 8.77 17.33 -8.19
N THR A 110 9.69 18.07 -8.81
CA THR A 110 10.80 18.73 -8.11
C THR A 110 10.48 20.22 -8.09
N CYS A 111 10.39 20.79 -6.89
CA CYS A 111 10.00 22.18 -6.69
C CYS A 111 11.19 23.05 -6.28
N THR A 112 11.26 24.25 -6.85
CA THR A 112 12.29 25.27 -6.54
C THR A 112 11.64 26.64 -6.43
N PRO A 113 12.12 27.54 -5.55
CA PRO A 113 11.67 28.94 -5.52
C PRO A 113 11.90 29.70 -6.83
#